data_AF-A0A8K0P9I9-F1
#
_entry.id   AF-A0A8K0P9I9-F1
#
_cell.length_a   1.000
_cell.length_b   1.000
_cell.length_c   1.000
_cell.angle_alpha   90.00
_cell.angle_beta   90.00
_cell.angle_gamma   90.00
#
_symmetry.space_group_name_H-M   'P 1'
#
loop_
_entity.id
_entity.type
_entity.pdbx_description
1 polymer ?
#
loop_
_entity_poly.entity_id
_entity_poly.type
_entity_poly.pdbx_seq_one_letter_code
_entity_poly.pdbx_strand_id
1 'polypeptide(L)'
;MLSKSAYIAYGTRNERTASGSGKFGHLARQVYPEKPSELLRVYKEATSKAFGYLLLDNAQETSDCVRFQTNIFPDEITVVYALAHMIENETVEVQ
;
A
#
# COMPACT_ATOMS: atom_id res chain seq x y z
N MET A 1 14.71 7.20 14.07
CA MET A 1 14.33 8.56 13.63
C MET A 1 13.51 8.37 12.37
N LEU A 2 12.17 8.35 12.48
CA LEU A 2 11.31 8.22 11.30
C LEU A 2 11.56 9.47 10.44
N SER A 3 12.25 9.29 9.31
CA SER A 3 12.38 10.32 8.29
C SER A 3 10.99 10.83 7.95
N LYS A 4 10.88 12.11 7.55
CA LYS A 4 9.62 12.76 7.18
C LYS A 4 9.05 12.18 5.89
N SER A 5 8.74 10.88 5.86
CA SER A 5 7.99 10.25 4.78
C SER A 5 6.52 10.59 4.99
N ALA A 6 5.90 11.19 3.98
CA ALA A 6 4.49 11.53 4.01
C ALA A 6 3.68 10.23 3.90
N TYR A 7 3.39 9.61 5.04
CA TYR A 7 2.54 8.44 5.11
C TYR A 7 1.08 8.85 4.90
N ILE A 8 0.43 8.28 3.89
CA ILE A 8 -1.02 8.41 3.75
C ILE A 8 -1.64 7.02 3.98
N ALA A 9 -2.34 6.89 5.09
CA ALA A 9 -3.13 5.71 5.39
C ALA A 9 -4.53 5.87 4.77
N TYR A 10 -4.90 4.94 3.88
CA TYR A 10 -6.25 4.86 3.35
C TYR A 10 -6.96 3.68 4.00
N GLY A 11 -7.99 3.95 4.81
CA GLY A 11 -8.71 2.93 5.57
C GLY A 11 -10.21 3.19 5.65
N THR A 12 -10.97 2.16 6.03
CA THR A 12 -12.43 2.25 6.18
C THR A 12 -12.80 2.67 7.61
N ARG A 13 -13.73 3.62 7.76
CA ARG A 13 -14.12 4.19 9.07
C ARG A 13 -15.15 3.34 9.83
N ASN A 14 -16.03 2.64 9.11
CA ASN A 14 -16.86 1.50 9.51
C ASN A 14 -17.65 1.02 8.27
N GLU A 15 -18.04 -0.25 8.22
CA GLU A 15 -18.90 -0.96 7.26
C GLU A 15 -19.13 -0.37 5.85
N ARG A 16 -18.55 -1.02 4.82
CA ARG A 16 -19.04 -1.07 3.43
C ARG A 16 -19.43 0.27 2.78
N THR A 17 -18.51 1.22 2.66
CA THR A 17 -18.70 2.30 1.67
C THR A 17 -17.89 2.05 0.41
N ALA A 18 -18.57 1.59 -0.64
CA ALA A 18 -18.09 1.49 -2.02
C ALA A 18 -17.54 2.82 -2.60
N SER A 19 -17.64 3.93 -1.86
CA SER A 19 -17.17 5.27 -2.22
C SER A 19 -15.65 5.43 -2.11
N GLY A 20 -14.97 4.68 -1.23
CA GLY A 20 -13.52 4.78 -1.04
C GLY A 20 -12.72 4.27 -2.25
N SER A 21 -13.21 3.22 -2.92
CA SER A 21 -12.53 2.59 -4.06
C SER A 21 -12.44 3.49 -5.30
N GLY A 22 -13.39 4.40 -5.51
CA GLY A 22 -13.34 5.35 -6.62
C GLY A 22 -12.22 6.38 -6.44
N LYS A 23 -12.15 6.99 -5.25
CA LYS A 23 -11.08 7.94 -4.90
C LYS A 23 -9.70 7.29 -4.90
N PHE A 24 -9.59 6.10 -4.31
CA PHE A 24 -8.36 5.33 -4.35
C PHE A 24 -7.98 4.90 -5.76
N GLY A 25 -8.96 4.59 -6.62
CA GLY A 25 -8.69 4.24 -8.03
C GLY A 25 -8.03 5.39 -8.81
N HIS A 26 -8.37 6.64 -8.52
CA HIS A 26 -7.67 7.80 -9.09
C HIS A 26 -6.24 7.92 -8.58
N LEU A 27 -6.02 7.74 -7.27
CA LEU A 27 -4.69 7.73 -6.68
C LEU A 27 -3.83 6.59 -7.22
N ALA A 28 -4.39 5.39 -7.37
CA ALA A 28 -3.67 4.24 -7.87
C ALA A 28 -3.08 4.49 -9.26
N ARG A 29 -3.80 5.23 -10.12
CA ARG A 29 -3.29 5.67 -11.44
C ARG A 29 -2.17 6.71 -11.34
N GLN A 30 -2.14 7.50 -10.27
CA GLN A 30 -1.09 8.50 -10.06
C GLN A 30 0.18 7.89 -9.47
N VAL A 31 0.04 6.98 -8.49
CA VAL A 31 1.16 6.33 -7.81
C VAL A 31 1.72 5.19 -8.65
N TYR A 32 0.86 4.45 -9.32
CA TYR A 32 1.24 3.23 -10.02
C TYR A 32 0.51 3.10 -11.38
N PRO A 33 0.92 3.92 -12.36
CA PRO A 33 0.20 4.12 -13.63
C PRO A 33 0.18 2.88 -14.54
N GLU A 34 1.20 2.02 -14.46
CA GLU A 34 1.35 0.85 -15.32
C GLU A 34 0.23 -0.17 -15.10
N LYS A 35 -0.08 -0.49 -13.83
CA LYS A 35 -1.14 -1.46 -13.48
C LYS A 35 -1.93 -1.02 -12.25
N PRO A 36 -2.75 0.04 -12.34
CA PRO A 36 -3.50 0.60 -11.22
C PRO A 36 -4.53 -0.39 -10.63
N SER A 37 -4.94 -1.40 -11.40
CA SER A 37 -5.83 -2.48 -10.95
C SER A 37 -5.16 -3.40 -9.93
N GLU A 38 -3.86 -3.65 -10.02
CA GLU A 38 -3.11 -4.45 -9.04
C GLU A 38 -3.05 -3.72 -7.69
N LEU A 39 -2.74 -2.42 -7.70
CA LEU A 39 -2.73 -1.59 -6.49
C LEU A 39 -4.14 -1.47 -5.88
N LEU A 40 -5.19 -1.38 -6.70
CA LEU A 40 -6.57 -1.41 -6.22
C LEU A 40 -6.95 -2.76 -5.57
N ARG A 41 -6.41 -3.89 -6.07
CA ARG A 41 -6.60 -5.21 -5.45
C ARG A 41 -5.98 -5.24 -4.06
N VAL A 42 -4.73 -4.79 -3.95
CA VAL A 42 -4.00 -4.69 -2.67
C VAL A 42 -4.76 -3.82 -1.67
N TYR A 43 -5.25 -2.66 -2.11
CA TYR A 43 -6.07 -1.80 -1.24
C TYR A 43 -7.33 -2.50 -0.74
N LYS A 44 -8.06 -3.22 -1.60
CA LYS A 44 -9.25 -3.97 -1.18
C LYS A 44 -8.91 -5.08 -0.18
N GLU A 45 -7.76 -5.72 -0.33
CA GLU A 45 -7.30 -6.76 0.58
C GLU A 45 -6.93 -6.18 1.96
N ALA A 46 -6.10 -5.13 1.97
CA ALA A 46 -5.66 -4.44 3.19
C ALA A 46 -6.82 -3.78 3.95
N THR A 47 -7.89 -3.39 3.25
CA THR A 47 -9.11 -2.80 3.83
C THR A 47 -10.29 -3.77 3.96
N SER A 48 -10.06 -5.07 3.77
CA SER A 48 -11.11 -6.10 3.85
C SER A 48 -11.65 -6.29 5.27
N LYS A 49 -10.83 -6.02 6.28
CA LYS A 49 -11.19 -6.08 7.70
C LYS A 49 -11.59 -4.68 8.20
N ALA A 50 -12.45 -4.65 9.23
CA ALA A 50 -12.77 -3.41 9.93
C ALA A 50 -11.48 -2.77 10.47
N PHE A 51 -11.37 -1.45 10.35
CA PHE A 51 -10.18 -0.67 10.69
C PHE A 51 -8.91 -1.03 9.87
N GLY A 52 -9.04 -1.84 8.82
CA GLY A 52 -7.97 -2.11 7.88
C GLY A 52 -7.58 -0.88 7.07
N TYR A 53 -6.29 -0.76 6.78
CA TYR A 53 -5.70 0.35 6.04
C TYR A 53 -4.58 -0.14 5.12
N LEU A 54 -4.32 0.62 4.05
CA LEU A 54 -3.10 0.49 3.26
C LEU A 54 -2.23 1.74 3.48
N LEU A 55 -0.99 1.51 3.90
CA LEU A 55 0.08 2.48 3.90
C LEU A 55 0.73 2.52 2.52
N LEU A 56 0.83 3.72 1.96
CA LEU A 56 1.64 3.97 0.77
C LEU A 56 2.83 4.84 1.19
N ASP A 57 4.04 4.31 1.02
CA ASP A 57 5.27 5.09 1.20
C ASP A 57 5.71 5.68 -0.14
N ASN A 58 5.56 6.99 -0.31
CA ASN A 58 5.93 7.68 -1.55
C ASN A 58 7.35 8.27 -1.52
N ALA A 59 8.17 7.92 -0.53
CA ALA A 59 9.57 8.31 -0.56
C ALA A 59 10.26 7.65 -1.77
N GLN A 60 11.09 8.44 -2.46
CA GLN A 60 11.82 7.98 -3.65
C GLN A 60 12.86 6.91 -3.30
N GLU A 61 13.41 6.96 -2.09
CA GLU A 61 14.40 6.01 -1.58
C GLU A 61 13.76 4.69 -1.11
N THR A 62 12.43 4.63 -1.00
CA THR A 62 11.73 3.42 -0.60
C THR A 62 11.66 2.47 -1.79
N SER A 63 12.27 1.30 -1.65
CA SER A 63 12.23 0.23 -2.65
C SER A 63 10.78 -0.17 -2.95
N ASP A 64 10.50 -0.46 -4.21
CA ASP A 64 9.16 -0.78 -4.68
C ASP A 64 8.60 -2.06 -4.05
N CYS A 65 9.47 -2.99 -3.64
CA CYS A 65 9.06 -4.22 -2.95
C CYS A 65 8.47 -3.98 -1.56
N VAL A 66 8.75 -2.83 -0.91
CA VAL A 66 8.27 -2.48 0.44
C VAL A 66 7.33 -1.26 0.46
N ARG A 67 6.95 -0.74 -0.69
CA ARG A 67 6.17 0.51 -0.82
C ARG A 67 4.76 0.44 -0.22
N PHE A 68 4.16 -0.75 -0.25
CA PHE A 68 2.77 -0.97 0.11
C PHE A 68 2.69 -1.86 1.35
N GLN A 69 2.24 -1.29 2.48
CA GLN A 69 2.28 -1.97 3.77
C GLN A 69 0.95 -1.86 4.51
N THR A 70 0.69 -2.78 5.43
CA THR A 70 -0.35 -2.66 6.46
C THR A 70 0.17 -3.24 7.76
N ASN A 71 -0.59 -3.08 8.85
CA ASN A 71 -0.25 -3.63 10.15
C ASN A 71 1.13 -3.17 10.68
N ILE A 72 1.42 -1.87 10.57
CA ILE A 72 2.74 -1.29 10.93
C ILE A 72 2.88 -0.93 12.42
N PHE A 73 1.84 -1.12 13.22
CA PHE A 73 1.91 -0.78 14.64
C PHE A 73 2.68 -1.85 15.44
N PRO A 74 3.31 -1.50 16.58
CA PRO A 74 4.26 -2.37 17.28
C PRO A 74 3.74 -3.77 17.69
N ASP A 75 2.42 -3.91 17.88
CA ASP A 75 1.78 -5.17 18.29
C ASP A 75 1.21 -5.97 17.12
N GLU A 76 1.50 -5.53 15.89
CA GLU A 76 0.99 -6.15 14.66
C GLU A 76 2.12 -6.75 13.82
N ILE A 77 1.82 -7.80 13.05
CA ILE A 77 2.74 -8.33 12.06
C ILE A 77 2.57 -7.51 10.78
N THR A 78 3.59 -6.72 10.43
CA THR A 78 3.60 -5.94 9.20
C THR A 78 3.46 -6.85 7.99
N VAL A 79 2.50 -6.50 7.14
CA VAL A 79 2.27 -7.20 5.87
C VAL A 79 2.67 -6.26 4.74
N VAL A 80 3.56 -6.76 3.89
CA VAL A 80 4.07 -6.04 2.71
C VAL A 80 3.46 -6.65 1.45
N TYR A 81 2.92 -5.81 0.58
CA TYR A 81 2.35 -6.22 -0.70
C TYR A 81 3.33 -5.94 -1.83
N ALA A 82 4.08 -6.98 -2.24
CA ALA A 82 4.91 -6.91 -3.43
C ALA A 82 4.05 -7.10 -4.68
N LEU A 83 4.03 -6.09 -5.56
CA LEU A 83 3.35 -6.21 -6.85
C LEU A 83 4.26 -6.96 -7.83
N ALA A 84 3.71 -7.96 -8.53
CA ALA A 84 4.49 -8.97 -9.25
C ALA A 84 5.53 -8.39 -10.24
N HIS A 85 5.18 -7.31 -10.93
CA HIS A 85 6.06 -6.65 -11.90
C HIS A 85 7.19 -5.84 -11.24
N MET A 86 7.11 -5.52 -9.94
CA MET A 86 8.21 -4.89 -9.20
C MET A 86 9.27 -5.93 -8.82
N ILE A 87 8.85 -7.18 -8.61
CA ILE A 87 9.74 -8.28 -8.23
C ILE A 87 10.64 -8.71 -9.40
N GLU A 88 10.17 -8.55 -10.64
CA GLU A 88 10.95 -8.89 -11.84
C GLU A 88 12.16 -7.97 -12.07
N ASN A 89 12.21 -6.81 -11.40
CA ASN A 89 13.24 -5.78 -11.64
C ASN A 89 14.24 -5.61 -10.48
N GLU A 90 14.06 -6.25 -9.33
CA GLU A 90 14.97 -6.13 -8.19
C GLU A 90 15.51 -7.51 -7.76
N THR A 91 16.82 -7.69 -7.89
CA THR A 91 17.54 -8.71 -7.12
C THR A 91 17.74 -8.16 -5.72
N VAL A 92 16.95 -8.62 -4.75
CA VAL A 92 17.07 -8.19 -3.36
C VAL A 92 18.16 -9.02 -2.68
N GLU A 93 19.35 -8.46 -2.50
CA GLU A 93 20.35 -9.02 -1.58
C GLU A 93 19.92 -8.73 -0.14
N VAL A 94 19.59 -9.79 0.60
CA VAL A 94 19.26 -9.71 2.02
C VAL A 94 20.57 -9.83 2.82
N GLN A 95 20.93 -8.79 3.58
CA GLN A 95 22.04 -8.83 4.55
C GLN A 95 21.61 -9.42 5.89
#